data_AF-A0A533XXA1-F1
#
_entry.id   AF-A0A533XXA1-F1
#
_cell.length_a   1.000
_cell.length_b   1.000
_cell.length_c   1.000
_cell.angle_alpha   90.00
_cell.angle_beta   90.00
_cell.angle_gamma   90.00
#
_symmetry.space_group_name_H-M   'P 1'
#
loop_
_entity.id
_entity.type
_entity.pdbx_description
1 polymer ?
#
loop_
_entity_poly.entity_id
_entity_poly.type
_entity_poly.pdbx_seq_one_letter_code
_entity_poly.pdbx_strand_id
1 'polypeptide(L)'
;MAKVRFDPAEPTAILYKKVGDGYELEGAMYTAPRDMSEDQLNERVPVSVAKWHAHVNLCFQPDGSRRRMTRKLLGLKGTIATESECQQAGGRFVPQAGGWMIHVYPFESTPVKIWTH
;
A
#
# COMPACT_ATOMS: atom_id res chain seq x y z
N MET A 1 6.48 -8.71 -5.53
CA MET A 1 5.47 -9.07 -6.54
C MET A 1 4.22 -9.57 -5.81
N ALA A 2 3.01 -9.40 -6.36
CA ALA A 2 1.78 -9.82 -5.69
C ALA A 2 1.60 -11.35 -5.76
N LYS A 3 1.06 -11.98 -4.69
CA LYS A 3 0.82 -13.42 -4.66
C LYS A 3 -0.47 -13.78 -5.41
N VAL A 4 -0.36 -14.70 -6.37
CA VAL A 4 -1.51 -15.19 -7.15
C VAL A 4 -2.38 -16.12 -6.32
N ARG A 5 -1.81 -16.92 -5.40
CA ARG A 5 -2.55 -17.72 -4.42
C ARG A 5 -2.53 -17.03 -3.06
N PHE A 6 -3.65 -17.02 -2.35
CA PHE A 6 -3.71 -16.57 -0.96
C PHE A 6 -3.43 -17.73 0.00
N ASP A 7 -2.50 -17.53 0.92
CA ASP A 7 -2.19 -18.44 2.03
C ASP A 7 -2.00 -17.60 3.31
N PRO A 8 -2.87 -17.76 4.33
CA PRO A 8 -2.74 -17.03 5.60
C PRO A 8 -1.44 -17.31 6.36
N ALA A 9 -0.75 -18.43 6.09
CA ALA A 9 0.52 -18.75 6.73
C ALA A 9 1.72 -18.08 6.02
N GLU A 10 1.52 -17.50 4.84
CA GLU A 10 2.60 -16.95 4.03
C GLU A 10 2.36 -15.50 3.59
N PRO A 11 2.48 -14.53 4.51
CA PRO A 11 2.29 -13.11 4.18
C PRO A 11 3.30 -12.63 3.13
N THR A 12 2.91 -11.63 2.33
CA THR A 12 3.81 -11.01 1.34
C THR A 12 4.92 -10.23 2.03
N ALA A 13 4.62 -9.60 3.17
CA ALA A 13 5.61 -8.94 4.00
C ALA A 13 5.26 -9.08 5.48
N ILE A 14 6.29 -9.07 6.31
CA ILE A 14 6.18 -8.98 7.77
C ILE A 14 6.54 -7.56 8.18
N LEU A 15 5.76 -6.97 9.08
CA LEU A 15 5.87 -5.58 9.51
C LEU A 15 6.54 -5.52 10.88
N TYR A 16 7.54 -4.65 11.00
CA TYR A 16 8.28 -4.45 12.25
C TYR A 16 8.27 -2.98 12.64
N LYS A 17 8.13 -2.74 13.93
CA LYS A 17 8.32 -1.43 14.55
C LYS A 17 9.71 -1.37 15.17
N LYS A 18 10.44 -0.27 14.95
CA LYS A 18 11.72 -0.04 15.61
C LYS A 18 11.52 0.29 17.09
N VAL A 19 12.19 -0.43 17.99
CA VAL A 19 12.13 -0.23 19.44
C VAL A 19 13.55 -0.24 20.00
N GLY A 20 14.04 0.93 20.44
CA GLY A 20 15.43 1.11 20.84
C GLY A 20 16.39 0.76 19.69
N ASP A 21 17.33 -0.14 19.97
CA ASP A 21 18.28 -0.69 18.99
C ASP A 21 17.75 -1.93 18.25
N GLY A 22 16.53 -2.38 18.57
CA GLY A 22 15.91 -3.57 18.00
C GLY A 22 14.62 -3.31 17.21
N TYR A 23 13.91 -4.40 16.93
CA TYR A 23 12.66 -4.41 16.20
C TYR A 23 11.67 -5.38 16.86
N GLU A 24 10.42 -4.95 16.97
CA GLU A 24 9.31 -5.78 17.43
C GLU A 24 8.38 -6.11 16.27
N LEU A 25 7.92 -7.36 16.23
CA LEU A 25 6.94 -7.80 15.25
C LEU A 25 5.63 -7.04 15.49
N GLU A 26 5.19 -6.28 14.50
CA GLU A 26 4.00 -5.44 14.60
C GLU A 26 2.82 -6.05 13.83
N GLY A 27 3.10 -6.74 12.72
CA GLY A 27 2.05 -7.32 11.90
C GLY A 27 2.52 -7.96 10.61
N ALA A 28 1.58 -8.09 9.67
CA ALA A 28 1.83 -8.65 8.36
C ALA A 28 1.04 -7.89 7.28
N MET A 29 1.49 -8.02 6.03
CA MET A 29 0.82 -7.49 4.87
C MET A 29 0.61 -8.58 3.83
N TYR A 30 -0.61 -8.64 3.30
CA TYR A 30 -0.97 -9.48 2.16
C TYR A 30 -1.20 -8.61 0.94
N THR A 31 -0.88 -9.15 -0.23
CA THR A 31 -1.06 -8.43 -1.50
C THR A 31 -1.78 -9.27 -2.52
N ALA A 32 -2.52 -8.61 -3.40
CA ALA A 32 -3.20 -9.23 -4.53
C ALA A 32 -2.92 -8.45 -5.84
N PRO A 33 -2.93 -9.12 -7.01
CA PRO A 33 -2.80 -8.49 -8.32
C PRO A 33 -3.73 -7.29 -8.53
N ARG A 34 -3.25 -6.25 -9.22
CA ARG A 34 -3.96 -4.97 -9.41
C ARG A 34 -5.29 -5.08 -10.15
N ASP A 35 -5.41 -6.10 -10.99
CA ASP A 35 -6.50 -6.35 -11.93
C ASP A 35 -7.60 -7.25 -11.36
N MET A 36 -7.50 -7.64 -10.08
CA MET A 36 -8.57 -8.39 -9.42
C MET A 36 -9.80 -7.53 -9.17
N SER A 37 -10.95 -8.13 -9.43
CA SER A 37 -12.26 -7.56 -9.08
C SER A 37 -12.52 -7.64 -7.57
N GLU A 38 -13.50 -6.87 -7.10
CA GLU A 38 -13.94 -6.91 -5.70
C GLU A 38 -14.38 -8.30 -5.25
N ASP A 39 -15.10 -9.04 -6.10
CA ASP A 39 -15.52 -10.42 -5.80
C ASP A 39 -14.32 -11.36 -5.62
N GLN A 40 -13.30 -11.26 -6.50
CA GLN A 40 -12.07 -12.05 -6.39
C GLN A 40 -11.24 -11.71 -5.15
N LEU A 41 -11.29 -10.44 -4.70
CA LEU A 41 -10.66 -10.01 -3.46
C LEU A 41 -11.43 -10.55 -2.24
N ASN A 42 -12.76 -10.51 -2.30
CA ASN A 42 -13.66 -11.02 -1.26
C ASN A 42 -13.54 -12.54 -1.06
N GLU A 43 -13.29 -13.29 -2.13
CA GLU A 43 -13.00 -14.73 -2.07
C GLU A 43 -11.69 -15.06 -1.31
N ARG A 44 -10.73 -14.13 -1.25
CA ARG A 44 -9.46 -14.32 -0.53
C ARG A 44 -9.59 -13.99 0.95
N VAL A 45 -9.91 -12.74 1.22
CA VAL A 45 -10.19 -12.21 2.55
C VAL A 45 -11.50 -11.45 2.43
N PRO A 46 -12.58 -11.93 3.07
CA PRO A 46 -13.88 -11.29 2.94
C PRO A 46 -13.82 -9.81 3.33
N VAL A 47 -14.48 -8.96 2.55
CA VAL A 47 -14.49 -7.50 2.80
C VAL A 47 -15.23 -7.12 4.09
N SER A 48 -16.02 -8.06 4.63
CA SER A 48 -16.62 -7.98 5.96
C SER A 48 -15.61 -8.15 7.10
N VAL A 49 -14.44 -8.74 6.83
CA VAL A 49 -13.34 -8.92 7.77
C VAL A 49 -12.35 -7.76 7.66
N ALA A 50 -11.88 -7.49 6.44
CA ALA A 50 -10.85 -6.49 6.18
C ALA A 50 -11.05 -5.83 4.81
N LYS A 51 -10.75 -4.54 4.72
CA LYS A 51 -10.85 -3.80 3.46
C LYS A 51 -9.52 -3.83 2.71
N TRP A 52 -9.55 -4.37 1.49
CA TRP A 52 -8.46 -4.20 0.54
C TRP A 52 -8.34 -2.73 0.13
N HIS A 53 -7.12 -2.22 0.05
CA HIS A 53 -6.84 -0.87 -0.46
C HIS A 53 -5.72 -0.90 -1.49
N ALA A 54 -5.68 0.12 -2.34
CA ALA A 54 -4.67 0.31 -3.36
C ALA A 54 -4.14 1.75 -3.30
N HIS A 55 -2.85 1.93 -3.50
CA HIS A 55 -2.30 3.27 -3.66
C HIS A 55 -2.52 3.74 -5.10
N VAL A 56 -3.44 4.67 -5.26
CA VAL A 56 -3.88 5.20 -6.56
C VAL A 56 -3.52 6.66 -6.72
N ASN A 57 -3.50 7.13 -7.97
CA ASN A 57 -3.33 8.53 -8.33
C ASN A 57 -2.06 9.17 -7.76
N LEU A 58 -0.93 8.50 -7.93
CA LEU A 58 0.34 8.94 -7.35
C LEU A 58 1.19 9.70 -8.37
N CYS A 59 1.89 10.71 -7.88
CA CYS A 59 2.91 11.40 -8.66
C CYS A 59 4.32 11.06 -8.15
N PHE A 60 5.20 10.60 -9.04
CA PHE A 60 6.59 10.29 -8.72
C PHE A 60 7.57 11.24 -9.43
N GLN A 61 8.77 11.38 -8.88
CA GLN A 61 9.85 12.02 -9.63
C GLN A 61 10.14 11.21 -10.90
N PRO A 62 10.43 11.88 -12.04
CA PRO A 62 11.10 11.22 -13.14
C PRO A 62 12.42 10.65 -12.64
N ASP A 63 12.75 9.47 -13.12
CA ASP A 63 13.96 8.73 -12.86
C ASP A 63 15.22 9.62 -12.96
N GLY A 64 15.92 9.77 -11.84
CA GLY A 64 17.25 10.39 -11.78
C GLY A 64 17.32 11.92 -11.87
N SER A 65 16.20 12.64 -12.04
CA SER A 65 16.29 14.10 -12.25
C SER A 65 16.62 14.86 -10.96
N ARG A 66 17.59 15.79 -11.05
CA ARG A 66 17.99 16.71 -9.96
C ARG A 66 16.93 17.77 -9.63
N ARG A 67 15.82 17.83 -10.37
CA ARG A 67 14.70 18.72 -10.07
C ARG A 67 14.00 18.14 -8.83
N ARG A 68 14.48 18.56 -7.66
CA ARG A 68 13.90 18.26 -6.34
C ARG A 68 12.49 18.85 -6.28
N MET A 69 11.52 18.18 -6.89
CA MET A 69 10.15 18.27 -6.41
C MET A 69 10.20 17.93 -4.92
N THR A 70 9.63 18.80 -4.08
CA THR A 70 9.67 18.60 -2.64
C THR A 70 9.00 17.27 -2.30
N ARG A 71 9.55 16.52 -1.32
CA ARG A 71 8.94 15.24 -0.87
C ARG A 71 7.47 15.39 -0.44
N LYS A 72 7.00 16.61 -0.17
CA LYS A 72 5.59 16.92 0.13
C LYS A 72 4.64 16.74 -1.05
N LEU A 73 5.13 16.89 -2.29
CA LEU A 73 4.30 16.84 -3.49
C LEU A 73 4.21 15.44 -4.10
N LEU A 74 5.04 14.49 -3.66
CA LEU A 74 5.29 13.24 -4.37
C LEU A 74 5.23 11.99 -3.51
N GLY A 75 4.98 10.86 -4.18
CA GLY A 75 4.96 9.53 -3.60
C GLY A 75 3.70 9.26 -2.79
N LEU A 76 3.75 8.23 -1.94
CA LEU A 76 2.60 7.73 -1.17
C LEU A 76 2.01 8.74 -0.17
N LYS A 77 2.73 9.83 0.12
CA LYS A 77 2.29 10.92 1.00
C LYS A 77 2.28 12.28 0.29
N GLY A 78 2.33 12.27 -1.05
CA GLY A 78 2.27 13.47 -1.86
C GLY A 78 0.87 14.07 -1.88
N THR A 79 0.76 15.38 -2.11
CA THR A 79 -0.54 16.06 -2.25
C THR A 79 -1.08 16.10 -3.68
N ILE A 80 -0.25 15.78 -4.68
CA ILE A 80 -0.68 15.74 -6.09
C ILE A 80 -1.40 14.43 -6.34
N ALA A 81 -2.70 14.52 -6.65
CA ALA A 81 -3.59 13.37 -6.87
C ALA A 81 -4.24 13.36 -8.26
N THR A 82 -3.84 14.25 -9.17
CA THR A 82 -4.34 14.26 -10.55
C THR A 82 -3.22 14.11 -11.56
N GLU A 83 -3.54 13.53 -12.71
CA GLU A 83 -2.59 13.33 -13.79
C GLU A 83 -2.07 14.67 -14.34
N SER A 84 -2.96 15.63 -14.56
CA SER A 84 -2.60 16.96 -15.09
C SER A 84 -1.65 17.71 -14.17
N GLU A 85 -1.94 17.78 -12.86
CA GLU A 85 -1.05 18.43 -11.89
C GLU A 85 0.31 17.72 -11.81
N CYS A 86 0.32 16.39 -11.90
CA CYS A 86 1.57 15.62 -11.89
C CYS A 86 2.43 15.92 -13.12
N GLN A 87 1.82 15.96 -14.30
CA GLN A 87 2.51 16.29 -15.55
C GLN A 87 3.03 17.74 -15.54
N GLN A 88 2.22 18.70 -15.05
CA GLN A 88 2.63 20.10 -14.90
C GLN A 88 3.81 20.26 -13.92
N ALA A 89 3.83 19.48 -12.85
CA ALA A 89 4.95 19.41 -11.92
C ALA A 89 6.20 18.73 -12.54
N GLY A 90 6.09 18.19 -13.76
CA GLY A 90 7.13 17.42 -14.42
C GLY A 90 7.36 16.06 -13.77
N GLY A 91 6.32 15.48 -13.17
CA GLY A 91 6.33 14.16 -12.55
C GLY A 91 5.82 13.04 -13.47
N ARG A 92 5.99 11.80 -13.01
CA ARG A 92 5.43 10.61 -13.62
C ARG A 92 4.17 10.19 -12.87
N PHE A 93 3.02 10.30 -13.53
CA PHE A 93 1.75 9.85 -12.97
C PHE A 93 1.67 8.33 -12.97
N VAL A 94 1.18 7.77 -11.86
CA VAL A 94 0.98 6.34 -11.66
C VAL A 94 -0.46 6.15 -11.16
N PRO A 95 -1.38 5.71 -12.05
CA PRO A 95 -2.78 5.50 -11.69
C PRO A 95 -2.96 4.53 -10.52
N GLN A 96 -2.15 3.47 -10.48
CA GLN A 96 -2.10 2.52 -9.37
C GLN A 96 -0.67 2.00 -9.19
N ALA A 97 -0.09 2.19 -8.02
CA ALA A 97 1.22 1.65 -7.68
C ALA A 97 1.07 0.29 -7.01
N GLY A 98 1.61 -0.75 -7.66
CA GLY A 98 1.49 -2.12 -7.16
C GLY A 98 0.09 -2.68 -7.38
N GLY A 99 -0.35 -3.54 -6.45
CA GLY A 99 -1.68 -4.14 -6.46
C GLY A 99 -2.47 -3.80 -5.20
N TRP A 100 -3.45 -4.62 -4.87
CA TRP A 100 -4.22 -4.49 -3.64
C TRP A 100 -3.43 -4.96 -2.44
N MET A 101 -3.71 -4.38 -1.27
CA MET A 101 -3.04 -4.67 -0.02
C MET A 101 -4.04 -4.75 1.14
N ILE A 102 -3.73 -5.60 2.11
CA ILE A 102 -4.31 -5.59 3.45
C ILE A 102 -3.16 -5.60 4.45
N HIS A 103 -3.26 -4.74 5.46
CA HIS A 103 -2.41 -4.80 6.65
C HIS A 103 -3.19 -5.48 7.78
N VAL A 104 -2.51 -6.35 8.52
CA VAL A 104 -3.03 -6.97 9.74
C VAL A 104 -2.07 -6.72 10.89
N TYR A 105 -2.60 -6.21 12.00
CA TYR A 105 -1.91 -5.91 13.24
C TYR A 105 -2.48 -6.78 14.36
N PRO A 106 -2.09 -8.06 14.44
CA PRO A 106 -2.79 -9.07 15.25
C PRO A 106 -2.67 -8.83 16.76
N PHE A 107 -1.78 -7.96 17.20
CA PHE A 107 -1.57 -7.64 18.62
C PHE A 107 -2.40 -6.46 19.11
N GLU A 108 -3.18 -5.81 18.23
CA GLU A 108 -4.08 -4.72 18.59
C GLU A 108 -5.37 -5.20 19.26
N SER A 109 -5.99 -4.33 20.06
CA SER A 109 -7.10 -4.72 20.95
C SER A 109 -8.49 -4.56 20.36
N THR A 110 -8.64 -3.93 19.20
CA THR A 110 -9.94 -3.75 18.55
C THR A 110 -9.90 -4.14 17.08
N PRO A 111 -11.01 -4.66 16.50
CA PRO A 111 -11.06 -5.02 15.09
C PRO A 111 -10.63 -3.89 14.15
N VAL A 112 -11.03 -2.65 14.47
CA VAL A 112 -10.67 -1.47 13.69
C VAL A 112 -9.15 -1.25 13.66
N LYS A 113 -8.46 -1.46 14.78
CA LYS A 113 -7.00 -1.31 14.86
C LYS A 113 -6.27 -2.49 14.23
N ILE A 114 -6.80 -3.70 14.34
CA ILE A 114 -6.24 -4.90 13.71
C ILE A 114 -6.17 -4.73 12.18
N TRP A 115 -7.18 -4.13 11.56
CA TRP A 115 -7.29 -3.99 10.10
C TRP A 115 -7.10 -2.54 9.61
N THR A 116 -6.35 -1.73 10.35
CA THR A 116 -6.15 -0.32 10.01
C THR A 116 -5.33 -0.15 8.73
N HIS A 117 -5.63 0.93 7.99
CA HIS A 117 -4.80 1.49 6.91
C HIS A 117 -4.60 2.98 7.17
#